data_AF-A0A963H6V9-F1
#
_entry.id   AF-A0A963H6V9-F1
#
_cell.length_a   1.000
_cell.length_b   1.000
_cell.length_c   1.000
_cell.angle_alpha   90.00
_cell.angle_beta   90.00
_cell.angle_gamma   90.00
#
_symmetry.space_group_name_H-M   'P 1'
#
loop_
_entity.id
_entity.type
_entity.pdbx_description
1 polymer ?
#
loop_
_entity_poly.entity_id
_entity_poly.type
_entity_poly.pdbx_seq_one_letter_code
_entity_poly.pdbx_strand_id
1 'polypeptide(L)'
;MRRISQALCLALFAGLASAAPTLPHHDLQVSLDPAAGRIHVTDRLHLPAALGRSVDLRLGAAFTLHSDDAQLERLDAPRGGQFRHYRLQLPAATRSVSLRYSGRIMAAPRSAEHGMPRAVLDADGAYLDGASGWVAWIGDTPATFSLSVALPADWQAISQGRRSADGRRWQADTPQDDIYLLAGRFTRSARAHGEITLDTWLLDDDPALAERYLAVMGQYLDFYSALIGPYPYPRFAVVENRWQTG
;
A
#
# COMPACT_ATOMS: atom_id res chain seq x y z
N MET A 1 46.94 44.41 -30.99
CA MET A 1 46.43 43.81 -29.73
C MET A 1 44.93 43.58 -29.86
N ARG A 2 44.49 42.31 -29.88
CA ARG A 2 43.20 41.79 -29.37
C ARG A 2 43.03 40.35 -29.88
N ARG A 3 43.36 39.38 -29.01
CA ARG A 3 43.12 37.95 -29.23
C ARG A 3 41.65 37.68 -28.91
N ILE A 4 40.92 37.08 -29.85
CA ILE A 4 39.55 36.62 -29.67
C ILE A 4 39.65 35.22 -29.05
N SER A 5 39.38 35.11 -27.75
CA SER A 5 39.28 33.82 -27.07
C SER A 5 37.91 33.21 -27.35
N GLN A 6 37.88 32.09 -28.08
CA GLN A 6 36.70 31.25 -28.21
C GLN A 6 36.56 30.40 -26.94
N ALA A 7 35.52 30.67 -26.14
CA ALA A 7 35.15 29.82 -25.01
C ALA A 7 34.29 28.66 -25.53
N LEU A 8 34.87 27.46 -25.52
CA LEU A 8 34.18 26.20 -25.82
C LEU A 8 33.33 25.81 -24.59
N CYS A 9 32.02 26.05 -24.64
CA CYS A 9 31.08 25.56 -23.64
C CYS A 9 30.82 24.07 -23.88
N LEU A 10 31.50 23.21 -23.11
CA LEU A 10 31.18 21.79 -23.01
C LEU A 10 29.94 21.63 -22.13
N ALA A 11 28.77 21.44 -22.73
CA ALA A 11 27.56 21.07 -22.01
C ALA A 11 27.66 19.59 -21.63
N LEU A 12 28.06 19.32 -20.38
CA LEU A 12 27.98 17.99 -19.78
C LEU A 12 26.49 17.67 -19.55
N PHE A 13 25.87 16.91 -20.45
CA PHE A 13 24.60 16.24 -20.15
C PHE A 13 24.90 15.10 -19.17
N ALA A 14 24.89 15.41 -17.88
CA ALA A 14 24.79 14.39 -16.84
C ALA A 14 23.39 13.78 -16.96
N GLY A 15 23.28 12.67 -17.69
CA GLY A 15 22.08 11.84 -17.65
C GLY A 15 21.83 11.44 -16.20
N LEU A 16 20.66 11.79 -15.66
CA LEU A 16 20.17 11.23 -14.42
C LEU A 16 20.01 9.73 -14.64
N ALA A 17 21.04 8.97 -14.30
CA ALA A 17 20.95 7.53 -14.19
C ALA A 17 19.96 7.27 -13.04
N SER A 18 18.71 6.96 -13.39
CA SER A 18 17.74 6.45 -12.43
C SER A 18 18.34 5.19 -11.82
N ALA A 19 18.65 5.23 -10.53
CA ALA A 19 19.15 4.05 -9.82
C ALA A 19 18.12 2.93 -10.00
N ALA A 20 18.59 1.74 -10.39
CA ALA A 20 17.70 0.60 -10.52
C ALA A 20 16.98 0.37 -9.18
N PRO A 21 15.67 0.06 -9.19
CA PRO A 21 14.93 -0.20 -7.96
C PRO A 21 15.63 -1.31 -7.18
N THR A 22 15.82 -1.10 -5.89
CA THR A 22 16.47 -2.06 -4.98
C THR A 22 15.46 -3.00 -4.32
N LEU A 23 14.19 -2.59 -4.27
CA LEU A 23 13.06 -3.34 -3.75
C LEU A 23 11.99 -3.47 -4.83
N PRO A 24 11.10 -4.49 -4.73
CA PRO A 24 9.86 -4.49 -5.46
C PRO A 24 9.07 -3.19 -5.22
N HIS A 25 8.45 -2.67 -6.27
CA HIS A 25 7.51 -1.56 -6.18
C HIS A 25 6.19 -1.96 -6.81
N HIS A 26 5.10 -1.80 -6.06
CA HIS A 26 3.74 -1.99 -6.56
C HIS A 26 3.14 -0.65 -6.98
N ASP A 27 2.58 -0.57 -8.19
CA ASP A 27 1.72 0.53 -8.61
C ASP A 27 0.29 0.01 -8.74
N LEU A 28 -0.46 0.15 -7.65
CA LEU A 28 -1.76 -0.46 -7.41
C LEU A 28 -2.88 0.49 -7.81
N GLN A 29 -3.78 -0.01 -8.66
CA GLN A 29 -5.05 0.62 -8.99
C GLN A 29 -6.16 -0.32 -8.50
N VAL A 30 -6.91 0.15 -7.51
CA VAL A 30 -7.91 -0.64 -6.80
C VAL A 30 -9.30 -0.05 -6.99
N SER A 31 -10.28 -0.87 -7.29
CA SER A 31 -11.70 -0.51 -7.18
C SER A 31 -12.41 -1.44 -6.22
N LEU A 32 -13.15 -0.85 -5.28
CA LEU A 32 -13.97 -1.59 -4.33
C LEU A 32 -15.44 -1.54 -4.74
N ASP A 33 -16.12 -2.69 -4.68
CA ASP A 33 -17.57 -2.84 -4.73
C ASP A 33 -18.05 -3.36 -3.36
N PRO A 34 -18.40 -2.45 -2.44
CA PRO A 34 -18.90 -2.79 -1.11
C PRO A 34 -20.15 -3.67 -1.11
N ALA A 35 -21.07 -3.46 -2.06
CA ALA A 35 -22.34 -4.18 -2.11
C ALA A 35 -22.15 -5.64 -2.52
N ALA A 36 -21.20 -5.91 -3.43
CA ALA A 36 -20.85 -7.26 -3.83
C ALA A 36 -19.77 -7.91 -2.95
N GLY A 37 -19.15 -7.16 -2.04
CA GLY A 37 -17.97 -7.58 -1.29
C GLY A 37 -16.80 -7.92 -2.23
N ARG A 38 -16.66 -7.18 -3.34
CA ARG A 38 -15.72 -7.51 -4.42
C ARG A 38 -14.67 -6.43 -4.60
N ILE A 39 -13.46 -6.85 -4.88
CA ILE A 39 -12.33 -5.97 -5.18
C ILE A 39 -11.74 -6.37 -6.53
N HIS A 40 -11.36 -5.36 -7.31
CA HIS A 40 -10.59 -5.50 -8.53
C HIS A 40 -9.28 -4.73 -8.36
N VAL A 41 -8.19 -5.36 -8.76
CA VAL A 41 -6.85 -4.77 -8.65
C VAL A 41 -6.15 -4.93 -10.00
N THR A 42 -5.56 -3.83 -10.45
CA THR A 42 -4.49 -3.82 -11.45
C THR A 42 -3.23 -3.37 -10.75
N ASP A 43 -2.17 -4.15 -10.86
CA ASP A 43 -0.88 -3.88 -10.26
C ASP A 43 0.20 -3.89 -11.35
N ARG A 44 0.93 -2.79 -11.47
CA ARG A 44 2.18 -2.78 -12.21
C ARG A 44 3.32 -3.03 -11.23
N LEU A 45 3.73 -4.29 -11.14
CA LEU A 45 4.80 -4.73 -10.26
C LEU A 45 6.16 -4.52 -10.93
N HIS A 46 6.96 -3.62 -10.37
CA HIS A 46 8.34 -3.36 -10.76
C HIS A 46 9.29 -4.19 -9.91
N LEU A 47 10.20 -4.92 -10.56
CA LEU A 47 11.11 -5.84 -9.89
C LEU A 47 12.56 -5.35 -9.92
N PRO A 48 13.29 -5.43 -8.79
CA PRO A 48 14.71 -5.17 -8.76
C PRO A 48 15.48 -6.19 -9.61
N ALA A 49 16.61 -5.77 -10.19
CA ALA A 49 17.41 -6.64 -11.05
C ALA A 49 17.93 -7.91 -10.32
N ALA A 50 18.08 -7.82 -9.00
CA ALA A 50 18.60 -8.88 -8.13
C ALA A 50 17.66 -10.08 -7.97
N LEU A 51 16.34 -9.93 -8.12
CA LEU A 51 15.36 -11.02 -7.96
C LEU A 51 15.33 -12.02 -9.16
N GLY A 52 16.25 -11.87 -10.13
CA GLY A 52 16.27 -12.73 -11.30
C GLY A 52 15.09 -12.50 -12.24
N ARG A 53 14.75 -13.48 -13.07
CA ARG A 53 13.62 -13.43 -14.03
C ARG A 53 12.50 -14.39 -13.69
N SER A 54 12.74 -15.29 -12.74
CA SER A 54 11.79 -16.24 -12.19
C SER A 54 11.53 -15.82 -10.77
N VAL A 55 10.31 -15.38 -10.47
CA VAL A 55 9.93 -14.89 -9.14
C VAL A 55 8.69 -15.64 -8.67
N ASP A 56 8.72 -16.14 -7.44
CA ASP A 56 7.58 -16.78 -6.83
C ASP A 56 6.77 -15.74 -6.05
N LEU A 57 5.45 -15.74 -6.25
CA LEU A 57 4.51 -14.82 -5.63
C LEU A 57 3.35 -15.57 -4.98
N ARG A 58 2.85 -15.05 -3.86
CA ARG A 58 1.64 -15.51 -3.18
C ARG A 58 0.51 -14.52 -3.36
N LEU A 59 -0.71 -15.00 -3.53
CA LEU A 59 -1.94 -14.19 -3.58
C LEU A 59 -3.06 -14.92 -2.83
N GLY A 60 -4.03 -14.22 -2.27
CA GLY A 60 -5.17 -14.87 -1.61
C GLY A 60 -5.92 -15.82 -2.56
N ALA A 61 -6.36 -16.97 -2.05
CA ALA A 61 -7.05 -18.00 -2.83
C ALA A 61 -8.44 -17.58 -3.35
N ALA A 62 -8.98 -16.49 -2.81
CA ALA A 62 -10.19 -15.85 -3.30
C ALA A 62 -10.01 -15.09 -4.63
N PHE A 63 -8.75 -14.89 -5.05
CA PHE A 63 -8.41 -14.14 -6.24
C PHE A 63 -8.11 -15.03 -7.43
N THR A 64 -8.49 -14.55 -8.62
CA THR A 64 -8.04 -15.13 -9.89
C THR A 64 -7.03 -14.18 -10.53
N LEU A 65 -5.79 -14.64 -10.67
CA LEU A 65 -4.66 -13.87 -11.20
C LEU A 65 -4.50 -14.05 -12.70
N HIS A 66 -4.30 -12.94 -13.40
CA HIS A 66 -4.01 -12.86 -14.83
C HIS A 66 -2.86 -11.90 -15.11
N SER A 67 -2.08 -12.19 -16.15
CA SER A 67 -1.05 -11.30 -16.71
C SER A 67 -0.96 -11.55 -18.21
N ASP A 68 -0.77 -10.48 -18.99
CA ASP A 68 -0.59 -10.57 -20.45
C ASP A 68 0.89 -10.51 -20.86
N ASP A 69 1.75 -9.97 -19.99
CA ASP A 69 3.14 -9.62 -20.27
C ASP A 69 4.15 -10.55 -19.58
N ALA A 70 3.68 -11.62 -18.93
CA ALA A 70 4.52 -12.65 -18.34
C ALA A 70 3.84 -14.03 -18.33
N GLN A 71 4.65 -15.09 -18.26
CA GLN A 71 4.12 -16.44 -18.06
C GLN A 71 3.88 -16.68 -16.58
N LEU A 72 2.67 -17.15 -16.26
CA LEU A 72 2.25 -17.53 -14.90
C LEU A 72 2.08 -19.04 -14.82
N GLU A 73 2.87 -19.68 -13.97
CA GLU A 73 2.73 -21.09 -13.61
C GLU A 73 2.19 -21.17 -12.18
N ARG A 74 1.10 -21.91 -11.95
CA ARG A 74 0.59 -22.13 -10.59
C ARG A 74 1.36 -23.28 -9.95
N LEU A 75 1.95 -23.05 -8.78
CA LEU A 75 2.81 -24.02 -8.10
C LEU A 75 2.04 -24.94 -7.13
N ASP A 76 0.84 -24.56 -6.68
CA ASP A 76 0.10 -25.36 -5.70
C ASP A 76 -0.60 -26.58 -6.30
N ALA A 77 -0.65 -27.64 -5.50
CA ALA A 77 -1.60 -28.74 -5.66
C ALA A 77 -3.05 -28.24 -5.41
N PRO A 78 -4.10 -28.88 -5.98
CA PRO A 78 -5.48 -28.39 -5.95
C PRO A 78 -6.18 -28.25 -4.56
N ARG A 79 -5.49 -28.40 -3.42
CA ARG A 79 -6.11 -28.42 -2.07
C ARG A 79 -6.11 -27.05 -1.38
N GLY A 80 -7.18 -26.78 -0.63
CA GLY A 80 -7.63 -25.49 -0.10
C GLY A 80 -6.73 -24.80 0.95
N GLY A 81 -5.61 -24.24 0.52
CA GLY A 81 -4.88 -23.21 1.27
C GLY A 81 -5.52 -21.82 1.15
N GLN A 82 -5.25 -20.95 2.14
CA GLN A 82 -5.62 -19.53 2.16
C GLN A 82 -5.01 -18.75 1.00
N PHE A 83 -3.78 -19.11 0.62
CA PHE A 83 -3.04 -18.47 -0.46
C PHE A 83 -2.94 -19.41 -1.65
N ARG A 84 -2.60 -18.81 -2.79
CA ARG A 84 -2.18 -19.44 -4.02
C ARG A 84 -0.78 -18.97 -4.35
N HIS A 85 0.11 -19.88 -4.71
CA HIS A 85 1.48 -19.62 -5.13
C HIS A 85 1.60 -19.75 -6.64
N TYR A 86 2.27 -18.77 -7.23
CA TYR A 86 2.54 -18.70 -8.65
C TYR A 86 4.02 -18.45 -8.86
N ARG A 87 4.57 -19.05 -9.90
CA ARG A 87 5.85 -18.69 -10.48
C ARG A 87 5.61 -17.78 -11.67
N LEU A 88 6.17 -16.59 -11.58
CA LEU A 88 6.18 -15.59 -12.63
C LEU A 88 7.49 -15.70 -13.40
N GLN A 89 7.41 -15.90 -14.72
CA GLN A 89 8.55 -15.82 -15.62
C GLN A 89 8.48 -14.55 -16.46
N LEU A 90 9.43 -13.64 -16.24
CA LEU A 90 9.51 -12.38 -16.96
C LEU A 90 10.21 -12.54 -18.32
N PRO A 91 9.68 -11.92 -19.39
CA PRO A 91 10.41 -11.77 -20.65
C PRO A 91 11.73 -11.01 -20.45
N ALA A 92 12.74 -11.34 -21.27
CA ALA A 92 14.10 -10.78 -21.13
C ALA A 92 14.14 -9.23 -21.18
N ALA A 93 13.21 -8.61 -21.91
CA ALA A 93 13.20 -7.16 -22.17
C ALA A 93 12.56 -6.31 -21.05
N THR A 94 11.83 -6.89 -20.10
CA THR A 94 11.06 -6.11 -19.11
C THR A 94 11.41 -6.45 -17.66
N ARG A 95 11.41 -5.43 -16.79
CA ARG A 95 11.52 -5.56 -15.34
C ARG A 95 10.25 -5.14 -14.60
N SER A 96 9.18 -4.93 -15.35
CA SER A 96 7.84 -4.72 -14.82
C SER A 96 6.88 -5.71 -15.43
N VAL A 97 5.91 -6.16 -14.64
CA VAL A 97 4.80 -7.01 -15.07
C VAL A 97 3.48 -6.34 -14.71
N SER A 98 2.48 -6.53 -15.56
CA SER A 98 1.10 -6.11 -15.31
C SER A 98 0.32 -7.30 -14.79
N LEU A 99 -0.10 -7.22 -13.53
CA LEU A 99 -0.95 -8.21 -12.86
C LEU A 99 -2.36 -7.67 -12.74
N ARG A 100 -3.36 -8.48 -13.09
CA ARG A 100 -4.77 -8.15 -12.92
C ARG A 100 -5.46 -9.28 -12.19
N TYR A 101 -6.18 -8.93 -11.15
CA TYR A 101 -6.91 -9.93 -10.37
C TYR A 101 -8.15 -9.33 -9.73
N SER A 102 -9.12 -10.20 -9.47
CA SER A 102 -10.32 -9.86 -8.74
C SER A 102 -10.78 -11.03 -7.90
N GLY A 103 -11.51 -10.71 -6.84
CA GLY A 103 -11.95 -11.69 -5.87
C GLY A 103 -13.04 -11.13 -4.99
N ARG A 104 -13.76 -12.03 -4.31
CA ARG A 104 -14.73 -11.65 -3.28
C ARG A 104 -14.03 -11.71 -1.93
N ILE A 105 -14.05 -10.61 -1.20
CA ILE A 105 -13.62 -10.56 0.19
C ILE A 105 -14.87 -10.83 1.03
N MET A 106 -14.91 -12.01 1.62
CA MET A 106 -15.92 -12.32 2.62
C MET A 106 -15.39 -11.92 3.99
N ALA A 107 -16.25 -11.32 4.82
CA ALA A 107 -15.97 -11.16 6.23
C ALA A 107 -15.68 -12.55 6.81
N ALA A 108 -14.41 -12.79 7.16
CA ALA A 108 -14.07 -14.02 7.87
C ALA A 108 -14.72 -13.96 9.27
N PRO A 109 -15.20 -15.09 9.81
CA PRO A 109 -15.57 -15.13 11.22
C PRO A 109 -14.40 -14.63 12.07
N ARG A 110 -14.70 -13.86 13.12
CA ARG A 110 -13.67 -13.27 13.98
C ARG A 110 -12.74 -14.38 14.50
N SER A 111 -11.44 -14.12 14.50
CA SER A 111 -10.44 -15.10 14.97
C SER A 111 -10.57 -15.37 16.48
N ALA A 112 -11.17 -14.44 17.23
CA ALA A 112 -11.54 -14.52 18.64
C ALA A 112 -12.75 -13.61 18.91
N GLU A 113 -13.44 -13.80 20.05
CA GLU A 113 -14.62 -13.00 20.44
C GLU A 113 -14.33 -11.47 20.46
N HIS A 114 -13.06 -11.08 20.66
CA HIS A 114 -12.58 -9.69 20.67
C HIS A 114 -11.42 -9.44 19.66
N GLY A 115 -11.44 -10.10 18.51
CA GLY A 115 -10.40 -9.97 17.48
C GLY A 115 -10.83 -9.13 16.27
N MET A 116 -9.85 -8.50 15.61
CA MET A 116 -10.06 -7.99 14.26
C MET A 116 -10.30 -9.14 13.27
N PRO A 117 -11.19 -8.96 12.28
CA PRO A 117 -11.33 -9.93 11.20
C PRO A 117 -10.08 -9.94 10.32
N ARG A 118 -9.82 -11.06 9.65
CA ARG A 118 -8.69 -11.20 8.70
C ARG A 118 -8.82 -10.32 7.47
N ALA A 119 -10.06 -10.05 7.07
CA ALA A 119 -10.42 -9.20 5.95
C ALA A 119 -11.92 -8.89 6.04
N VAL A 120 -12.32 -7.68 5.67
CA VAL A 120 -13.72 -7.34 5.44
C VAL A 120 -13.85 -6.43 4.23
N LEU A 121 -14.90 -6.64 3.44
CA LEU A 121 -15.41 -5.68 2.47
C LEU A 121 -16.92 -5.86 2.40
N ASP A 122 -17.66 -4.89 2.93
CA ASP A 122 -19.12 -4.87 2.97
C ASP A 122 -19.62 -3.42 2.88
N ALA A 123 -20.93 -3.22 2.98
CA ALA A 123 -21.56 -1.90 2.84
C ALA A 123 -21.14 -0.86 3.90
N ASP A 124 -20.48 -1.30 4.98
CA ASP A 124 -20.08 -0.44 6.09
C ASP A 124 -18.58 -0.09 6.03
N GLY A 125 -17.75 -0.92 5.37
CA GLY A 125 -16.35 -0.60 5.20
C GLY A 125 -15.48 -1.74 4.65
N ALA A 126 -14.22 -1.41 4.45
CA ALA A 126 -13.15 -2.32 4.06
C ALA A 126 -12.03 -2.31 5.10
N TYR A 127 -11.49 -3.50 5.40
CA TYR A 127 -10.23 -3.70 6.12
C TYR A 127 -9.47 -4.82 5.43
N LEU A 128 -8.30 -4.50 4.89
CA LEU A 128 -7.41 -5.42 4.20
C LEU A 128 -5.98 -5.22 4.69
N ASP A 129 -5.37 -6.29 5.16
CA ASP A 129 -3.96 -6.40 5.50
C ASP A 129 -3.34 -7.60 4.76
N GLY A 130 -2.10 -7.96 5.09
CA GLY A 130 -1.37 -9.05 4.45
C GLY A 130 -1.99 -10.42 4.69
N ALA A 131 -2.80 -10.58 5.75
CA ALA A 131 -3.56 -11.78 6.00
C ALA A 131 -4.77 -11.90 5.06
N SER A 132 -5.29 -10.82 4.51
CA SER A 132 -6.31 -10.90 3.46
C SER A 132 -5.76 -11.44 2.13
N GLY A 133 -4.44 -11.32 1.90
CA GLY A 133 -3.80 -11.73 0.66
C GLY A 133 -4.24 -10.92 -0.56
N TRP A 134 -4.65 -9.67 -0.34
CA TRP A 134 -5.16 -8.79 -1.39
C TRP A 134 -4.09 -8.22 -2.32
N VAL A 135 -2.81 -8.32 -1.97
CA VAL A 135 -1.67 -7.96 -2.84
C VAL A 135 -0.90 -9.22 -3.20
N ALA A 136 -0.49 -9.33 -4.47
CA ALA A 136 0.43 -10.37 -4.91
C ALA A 136 1.83 -10.10 -4.32
N TRP A 137 2.30 -10.95 -3.41
CA TRP A 137 3.50 -10.67 -2.61
C TRP A 137 4.65 -11.64 -2.89
N ILE A 138 5.90 -11.17 -2.83
CA ILE A 138 7.11 -11.96 -3.15
C ILE A 138 7.79 -12.43 -1.87
N GLY A 139 7.58 -13.70 -1.49
CA GLY A 139 8.18 -14.29 -0.29
C GLY A 139 7.99 -13.41 0.94
N ASP A 140 9.09 -13.15 1.66
CA ASP A 140 9.16 -12.21 2.79
C ASP A 140 9.89 -10.91 2.40
N THR A 141 9.89 -10.55 1.11
CA THR A 141 10.60 -9.37 0.61
C THR A 141 9.77 -8.13 0.90
N PRO A 142 10.30 -7.11 1.59
CA PRO A 142 9.62 -5.84 1.75
C PRO A 142 9.43 -5.14 0.41
N ALA A 143 8.36 -4.36 0.27
CA ALA A 143 8.06 -3.62 -0.94
C ALA A 143 7.79 -2.14 -0.66
N THR A 144 7.91 -1.33 -1.70
CA THR A 144 7.38 0.04 -1.73
C THR A 144 6.12 0.06 -2.57
N PHE A 145 5.28 1.09 -2.43
CA PHE A 145 4.06 1.15 -3.24
C PHE A 145 3.57 2.56 -3.54
N SER A 146 2.90 2.65 -4.68
CA SER A 146 1.93 3.68 -5.03
C SER A 146 0.56 3.01 -5.11
N LEU A 147 -0.47 3.63 -4.54
CA LEU A 147 -1.82 3.08 -4.49
C LEU A 147 -2.83 4.14 -4.89
N SER A 148 -3.72 3.82 -5.81
CA SER A 148 -4.88 4.62 -6.20
C SER A 148 -6.16 3.83 -5.96
N VAL A 149 -7.12 4.42 -5.26
CA VAL A 149 -8.37 3.75 -4.88
C VAL A 149 -9.58 4.46 -5.46
N ALA A 150 -10.38 3.73 -6.24
CA ALA A 150 -11.71 4.13 -6.67
C ALA A 150 -12.74 3.67 -5.63
N LEU A 151 -13.50 4.62 -5.10
CA LEU A 151 -14.44 4.45 -3.99
C LEU A 151 -15.78 5.14 -4.27
N PRO A 152 -16.85 4.75 -3.53
CA PRO A 152 -18.06 5.56 -3.41
C PRO A 152 -17.77 7.00 -2.99
N ALA A 153 -18.66 7.94 -3.34
CA ALA A 153 -18.43 9.38 -3.14
C ALA A 153 -18.32 9.80 -1.67
N ASP A 154 -19.00 9.10 -0.77
CA ASP A 154 -19.04 9.32 0.69
C ASP A 154 -17.97 8.52 1.45
N TRP A 155 -17.12 7.78 0.74
CA TRP A 155 -16.07 6.96 1.35
C TRP A 155 -14.70 7.63 1.25
N GLN A 156 -13.87 7.36 2.25
CA GLN A 156 -12.45 7.68 2.26
C GLN A 156 -11.62 6.40 2.26
N ALA A 157 -10.49 6.40 1.55
CA ALA A 157 -9.45 5.38 1.65
C ALA A 157 -8.41 5.80 2.68
N ILE A 158 -7.79 4.82 3.35
CA ILE A 158 -6.67 5.02 4.27
C ILE A 158 -5.64 3.92 3.98
N SER A 159 -4.37 4.31 3.81
CA SER A 159 -3.23 3.40 3.64
C SER A 159 -1.96 4.02 4.23
N GLN A 160 -0.81 3.35 4.19
CA GLN A 160 0.44 3.90 4.70
C GLN A 160 1.01 5.00 3.79
N GLY A 161 1.93 5.78 4.37
CA GLY A 161 2.70 6.78 3.65
C GLY A 161 1.96 8.09 3.40
N ARG A 162 2.38 8.81 2.35
CA ARG A 162 1.86 10.14 1.99
C ARG A 162 0.52 10.01 1.26
N ARG A 163 -0.44 10.84 1.68
CA ARG A 163 -1.77 10.95 1.08
C ARG A 163 -1.79 12.08 0.05
N SER A 164 -2.44 11.87 -1.08
CA SER A 164 -2.74 12.94 -2.04
C SER A 164 -3.80 13.92 -1.51
N ALA A 165 -3.85 15.11 -2.12
CA ALA A 165 -4.87 16.11 -1.79
C ALA A 165 -6.30 15.60 -2.03
N ASP A 166 -6.53 14.85 -3.13
CA ASP A 166 -7.83 14.24 -3.46
C ASP A 166 -8.22 13.05 -2.56
N GLY A 167 -7.29 12.57 -1.72
CA GLY A 167 -7.52 11.47 -0.79
C GLY A 167 -7.68 10.09 -1.39
N ARG A 168 -7.43 9.95 -2.68
CA ARG A 168 -7.57 8.69 -3.41
C ARG A 168 -6.25 8.00 -3.66
N ARG A 169 -5.12 8.71 -3.45
CA ARG A 169 -3.78 8.19 -3.73
C ARG A 169 -2.89 8.20 -2.50
N TRP A 170 -2.08 7.15 -2.40
CA TRP A 170 -1.19 6.86 -1.29
C TRP A 170 0.17 6.43 -1.81
N GLN A 171 1.25 6.82 -1.13
CA GLN A 171 2.61 6.45 -1.52
C GLN A 171 3.49 6.19 -0.30
N ALA A 172 4.11 5.01 -0.26
CA ALA A 172 5.14 4.65 0.71
C ALA A 172 6.44 4.30 -0.03
N ASP A 173 7.47 5.14 0.16
CA ASP A 173 8.81 4.92 -0.41
C ASP A 173 9.75 4.19 0.55
N THR A 174 9.33 4.03 1.81
CA THR A 174 10.06 3.22 2.80
C THR A 174 9.62 1.76 2.68
N PRO A 175 10.53 0.79 2.94
CA PRO A 175 10.19 -0.62 2.87
C PRO A 175 9.01 -0.97 3.77
N GLN A 176 8.02 -1.67 3.22
CA GLN A 176 6.85 -2.15 3.93
C GLN A 176 6.80 -3.68 3.86
N ASP A 177 6.54 -4.31 5.00
CA ASP A 177 6.28 -5.76 5.07
C ASP A 177 4.83 -6.11 4.73
N ASP A 178 3.96 -5.09 4.69
CA ASP A 178 2.54 -5.23 4.42
C ASP A 178 1.96 -3.95 3.77
N ILE A 179 0.84 -4.05 3.07
CA ILE A 179 0.08 -2.90 2.57
C ILE A 179 -1.33 -2.99 3.13
N TYR A 180 -1.68 -2.00 3.94
CA TYR A 180 -3.01 -1.85 4.53
C TYR A 180 -3.90 -1.03 3.60
N LEU A 181 -5.13 -1.49 3.41
CA LEU A 181 -6.19 -0.72 2.78
C LEU A 181 -7.44 -0.76 3.67
N LEU A 182 -7.74 0.40 4.28
CA LEU A 182 -8.99 0.64 4.96
C LEU A 182 -9.83 1.57 4.10
N ALA A 183 -11.14 1.36 4.07
CA ALA A 183 -12.05 2.29 3.42
C ALA A 183 -13.41 2.34 4.11
N GLY A 184 -14.05 3.50 4.11
CA GLY A 184 -15.36 3.66 4.75
C GLY A 184 -15.74 5.12 4.93
N ARG A 185 -16.86 5.35 5.61
CA ARG A 185 -17.40 6.68 5.92
C ARG A 185 -16.71 7.31 7.13
N PHE A 186 -15.40 7.51 7.04
CA PHE A 186 -14.64 8.12 8.12
C PHE A 186 -14.74 9.64 8.08
N THR A 187 -14.72 10.26 9.25
CA THR A 187 -14.43 11.69 9.46
C THR A 187 -12.95 11.85 9.77
N ARG A 188 -12.23 12.62 8.94
CA ARG A 188 -10.80 12.87 9.11
C ARG A 188 -10.57 14.19 9.83
N SER A 189 -9.77 14.17 10.90
CA SER A 189 -9.12 15.35 11.46
C SER A 189 -7.61 15.20 11.37
N ALA A 190 -6.90 16.30 11.14
CA ALA A 190 -5.45 16.26 10.97
C ALA A 190 -4.76 17.52 11.46
N ARG A 191 -3.51 17.35 11.90
CA ARG A 191 -2.64 18.42 12.39
C ARG A 191 -1.20 18.16 11.94
N ALA A 192 -0.50 19.22 11.56
CA ALA A 192 0.95 19.15 11.34
C ALA A 192 1.69 19.12 12.68
N HIS A 193 2.71 18.25 12.78
CA HIS A 193 3.61 18.12 13.92
C HIS A 193 5.04 18.05 13.38
N GLY A 194 5.63 19.23 13.15
CA GLY A 194 6.83 19.35 12.32
C GLY A 194 6.56 18.89 10.88
N GLU A 195 7.42 18.02 10.36
CA GLU A 195 7.27 17.40 9.03
C GLU A 195 6.28 16.23 9.01
N ILE A 196 5.76 15.82 10.17
CA ILE A 196 4.88 14.67 10.32
C ILE A 196 3.43 15.14 10.36
N THR A 197 2.57 14.50 9.59
CA THR A 197 1.12 14.71 9.69
C THR A 197 0.52 13.75 10.71
N LEU A 198 -0.16 14.27 11.73
CA LEU A 198 -0.96 13.49 12.66
C LEU A 198 -2.40 13.43 12.16
N ASP A 199 -2.96 12.22 12.06
CA ASP A 199 -4.32 11.99 11.57
C ASP A 199 -5.16 11.20 12.58
N THR A 200 -6.43 11.56 12.69
CA THR A 200 -7.47 10.72 13.29
C THR A 200 -8.57 10.47 12.28
N TRP A 201 -9.04 9.23 12.22
CA TRP A 201 -10.11 8.79 11.34
C TRP A 201 -11.20 8.14 12.20
N LEU A 202 -12.28 8.86 12.43
CA LEU A 202 -13.38 8.45 13.30
C LEU A 202 -14.60 8.04 12.47
N LEU A 203 -15.42 7.13 12.97
CA LEU A 203 -16.68 6.73 12.33
C LEU A 203 -17.75 7.81 12.50
N ASP A 204 -17.75 8.48 13.64
CA ASP A 204 -18.61 9.61 13.94
C ASP A 204 -17.82 10.93 13.89
N ASP A 205 -18.50 12.04 13.60
CA ASP A 205 -17.92 13.38 13.68
C ASP A 205 -17.84 13.85 15.15
N ASP A 206 -16.75 13.46 15.82
CA ASP A 206 -16.43 13.90 17.19
C ASP A 206 -15.10 14.70 17.20
N PRO A 207 -15.16 16.03 17.01
CA PRO A 207 -13.96 16.87 16.99
C PRO A 207 -13.25 16.93 18.35
N ALA A 208 -13.96 16.72 19.46
CA ALA A 208 -13.36 16.74 20.79
C ALA A 208 -12.56 15.45 21.07
N LEU A 209 -13.05 14.30 20.61
CA LEU A 209 -12.30 13.05 20.62
C LEU A 209 -11.09 13.12 19.69
N ALA A 210 -11.28 13.63 18.47
CA ALA A 210 -10.20 13.81 17.51
C ALA A 210 -9.06 14.67 18.09
N GLU A 211 -9.39 15.82 18.69
CA GLU A 211 -8.39 16.72 19.28
C GLU A 211 -7.61 16.05 20.42
N ARG A 212 -8.28 15.28 21.28
CA ARG A 212 -7.61 14.54 22.36
C ARG A 212 -6.58 13.56 21.80
N TYR A 213 -6.95 12.78 20.78
CA TYR A 213 -6.01 11.87 20.12
C TYR A 213 -4.87 12.62 19.44
N LEU A 214 -5.15 13.69 18.70
CA LEU A 214 -4.12 14.49 18.03
C LEU A 214 -3.10 15.07 19.01
N ALA A 215 -3.55 15.61 20.15
CA ALA A 215 -2.69 16.13 21.19
C ALA A 215 -1.80 15.04 21.82
N VAL A 216 -2.41 13.90 22.17
CA VAL A 216 -1.70 12.77 22.79
C VAL A 216 -0.69 12.15 21.82
N MET A 217 -1.05 11.96 20.55
CA MET A 217 -0.15 11.44 19.52
C MET A 217 1.11 12.31 19.40
N GLY A 218 0.97 13.64 19.35
CA GLY A 218 2.12 14.55 19.27
C GLY A 218 3.06 14.40 20.47
N GLN A 219 2.51 14.34 21.68
CA GLN A 219 3.30 14.16 22.91
C GLN A 219 4.07 12.84 22.92
N TYR A 220 3.42 11.73 22.55
CA TYR A 220 4.07 10.42 22.48
C TYR A 220 5.12 10.36 21.38
N LEU A 221 4.85 10.98 20.24
CA LEU A 221 5.78 11.03 19.13
C LEU A 221 7.07 11.78 19.51
N ASP A 222 6.96 12.91 20.19
CA ASP A 222 8.11 13.66 20.71
C ASP A 222 8.89 12.85 21.74
N PHE A 223 8.18 12.26 22.70
CA PHE A 223 8.78 11.47 23.77
C PHE A 223 9.59 10.28 23.21
N TYR A 224 8.98 9.47 22.34
CA TYR A 224 9.68 8.32 21.77
C TYR A 224 10.75 8.74 20.78
N SER A 225 10.55 9.82 20.01
CA SER A 225 11.59 10.32 19.10
C SER A 225 12.86 10.75 19.84
N ALA A 226 12.73 11.30 21.05
CA ALA A 226 13.85 11.66 21.90
C ALA A 226 14.60 10.43 22.47
N LEU A 227 13.90 9.31 22.66
CA LEU A 227 14.47 8.10 23.26
C LEU A 227 15.12 7.15 22.25
N ILE A 228 14.47 6.96 21.09
CA ILE A 228 14.84 5.92 20.12
C ILE A 228 15.15 6.47 18.72
N GLY A 229 15.23 7.79 18.58
CA GLY A 229 15.55 8.47 17.33
C GLY A 229 14.31 8.92 16.54
N PRO A 230 14.51 9.77 15.51
CA PRO A 230 13.40 10.42 14.80
C PRO A 230 12.42 9.42 14.17
N TYR A 231 11.13 9.72 14.28
CA TYR A 231 10.11 8.94 13.59
C TYR A 231 10.30 9.00 12.06
N PRO A 232 10.45 7.86 11.36
CA PRO A 232 10.94 7.85 9.98
C PRO A 232 9.84 8.01 8.92
N TYR A 233 8.57 8.13 9.32
CA TYR A 233 7.44 8.18 8.38
C TYR A 233 6.82 9.58 8.33
N PRO A 234 6.28 10.00 7.19
CA PRO A 234 5.71 11.34 7.00
C PRO A 234 4.36 11.54 7.71
N ARG A 235 3.79 10.47 8.28
CA ARG A 235 2.43 10.48 8.82
C ARG A 235 2.27 9.44 9.92
N PHE A 236 1.57 9.83 10.98
CA PHE A 236 1.14 8.94 12.06
C PHE A 236 -0.38 9.03 12.19
N ALA A 237 -1.08 7.91 12.28
CA ALA A 237 -2.54 7.90 12.20
C ALA A 237 -3.18 6.94 13.20
N VAL A 238 -4.26 7.40 13.82
CA VAL A 238 -5.20 6.56 14.57
C VAL A 238 -6.46 6.41 13.73
N VAL A 239 -6.89 5.17 13.54
CA VAL A 239 -8.11 4.84 12.80
C VAL A 239 -9.04 4.07 13.72
N GLU A 240 -10.23 4.61 13.92
CA GLU A 240 -11.28 3.94 14.66
C GLU A 240 -11.70 2.68 13.91
N ASN A 241 -11.94 1.61 14.67
CA ASN A 241 -12.38 0.34 14.11
C ASN A 241 -13.74 -0.04 14.73
N ARG A 242 -14.56 -0.78 13.97
CA ARG A 242 -15.91 -1.20 14.38
C ARG A 242 -15.94 -2.51 15.19
N TRP A 243 -14.78 -3.07 15.53
CA TRP A 243 -14.67 -4.35 16.21
C TRP A 243 -14.24 -4.14 17.65
N GLN A 244 -14.81 -4.93 18.55
CA GLN A 244 -14.32 -4.96 19.93
C GLN A 244 -12.94 -5.60 19.90
N THR A 245 -11.92 -4.80 20.16
CA THR A 245 -10.50 -5.21 20.19
C THR A 245 -9.94 -5.15 21.61
N GLY A 246 -10.83 -5.31 22.60
CA GLY A 246 -10.57 -5.18 24.04
C GLY A 246 -10.22 -6.49 24.73
#